data_AF-A0AAD3R1I3-F1
#
_entry.id   AF-A0AAD3R1I3-F1
#
_cell.length_a   1.000
_cell.length_b   1.000
_cell.length_c   1.000
_cell.angle_alpha   90.00
_cell.angle_beta   90.00
_cell.angle_gamma   90.00
#
_symmetry.space_group_name_H-M   'P 1'
#
loop_
_entity.id
_entity.type
_entity.pdbx_description
1 polymer ?
#
loop_
_entity_poly.entity_id
_entity_poly.type
_entity_poly.pdbx_seq_one_letter_code
_entity_poly.pdbx_strand_id
1 'polypeptide(L)'
;MLTVTVGGIRERLTTASAPAACLNGSGFTQEGSTLPRLDSVCIASGTKVALFNRLRSQTVSTRYLHVEGGNFHASSQQWGAFYIHLLDDEESEGEEFTVRDGYIHYGQTVKLVCSVTGMALPRLIIRKVDKQTALLDADDPVSQLHKCAFYLKDTERMYLCLSQERIIQFQATPCPKEPNKEMINDGASWTIISTDKAEYTFYEGMGPVHSPVTPVPVVESLQLNGGGDVAMLELTGQNFTPNLRVWFGDVEAETMYRCAESMLCVVPDISAFREGWRWVRQPVQVPVTLVRNDGIIYSTTLTFTYTPEPGPRPHCSAAGAILRAGNSSLLSSNSQEAGSGVYGPNSTSNAGVTSSSSTAAAVVS
;
A
#
# COMPACT_ATOMS: atom_id res chain seq x y z
N MET A 1 -1.53 5.49 23.22
CA MET A 1 -0.77 6.56 23.89
C MET A 1 0.66 6.08 24.03
N LEU A 2 1.56 6.56 23.17
CA LEU A 2 2.98 6.25 23.26
C LEU A 2 3.68 7.44 23.95
N THR A 3 4.44 7.19 25.01
CA THR A 3 5.32 8.21 25.60
C THR A 3 6.69 8.05 24.97
N VAL A 4 7.06 8.92 24.04
CA VAL A 4 8.43 9.00 23.52
C VAL A 4 9.15 10.07 24.33
N THR A 5 10.31 9.73 24.90
CA THR A 5 11.15 10.70 25.60
C THR A 5 12.25 11.13 24.64
N VAL A 6 12.17 12.34 24.09
CA VAL A 6 13.27 12.98 23.37
C VAL A 6 13.73 14.17 24.22
N GLY A 7 15.03 14.27 24.51
CA GLY A 7 15.62 15.49 25.10
C GLY A 7 15.20 15.88 26.53
N GLY A 8 14.63 14.97 27.33
CA GLY A 8 14.28 15.26 28.73
C GLY A 8 12.98 16.05 28.94
N ILE A 9 12.24 16.35 27.87
CA ILE A 9 10.86 16.85 27.94
C ILE A 9 9.93 15.63 27.85
N ARG A 10 9.14 15.40 28.90
CA ARG A 10 8.07 14.38 28.89
C ARG A 10 6.86 14.95 28.16
N GLU A 11 6.78 14.74 26.85
CA GLU A 11 5.56 15.04 26.10
C GLU A 11 4.68 13.79 25.92
N ARG A 12 3.37 13.97 26.08
CA ARG A 12 2.39 12.94 25.73
C ARG A 12 2.03 13.10 24.26
N LEU A 13 2.60 12.24 23.42
CA LEU A 13 2.21 12.15 22.02
C LEU A 13 0.88 11.40 21.91
N THR A 14 -0.06 12.01 21.20
CA THR A 14 -1.32 11.37 20.84
C THR A 14 -1.27 10.95 19.38
N THR A 15 -1.19 9.64 19.15
CA THR A 15 -1.26 9.02 17.83
C THR A 15 -2.54 8.18 17.73
N ALA A 16 -3.14 8.14 16.54
CA ALA A 16 -4.28 7.29 16.24
C ALA A 16 -3.81 5.97 15.63
N SER A 17 -4.60 4.90 15.78
CA SER A 17 -4.43 3.69 14.97
C SER A 17 -5.20 3.84 13.66
N ALA A 18 -4.91 2.97 12.69
CA ALA A 18 -5.81 2.77 11.55
C ALA A 18 -7.23 2.39 12.05
N PRO A 19 -8.29 2.66 11.27
CA PRO A 19 -9.66 2.31 11.63
C PRO A 19 -9.81 0.82 11.91
N ALA A 20 -10.52 0.48 12.99
CA ALA A 20 -10.84 -0.91 13.34
C ALA A 20 -12.34 -1.14 13.22
N ALA A 21 -12.74 -2.22 12.54
CA ALA A 21 -14.14 -2.63 12.46
C ALA A 21 -14.52 -3.48 13.69
N CYS A 22 -15.65 -3.17 14.32
CA CYS A 22 -16.23 -4.01 15.37
C CYS A 22 -17.06 -5.13 14.74
N LEU A 23 -16.69 -6.40 14.98
CA LEU A 23 -17.44 -7.57 14.53
C LEU A 23 -18.15 -8.23 15.72
N ASN A 24 -19.45 -8.52 15.59
CA ASN A 24 -20.21 -9.24 16.61
C ASN A 24 -20.02 -10.76 16.49
N GLY A 25 -19.69 -11.43 17.60
CA GLY A 25 -19.38 -12.86 17.64
C GLY A 25 -20.58 -13.81 17.56
N SER A 26 -21.80 -13.29 17.48
CA SER A 26 -22.99 -14.08 17.15
C SER A 26 -22.97 -14.33 15.64
N GLY A 27 -22.88 -15.60 15.24
CA GLY A 27 -22.95 -16.00 13.83
C GLY A 27 -24.06 -15.25 13.09
N PHE A 28 -23.77 -14.90 11.84
CA PHE A 28 -24.65 -14.26 10.86
C PHE A 28 -26.15 -14.36 11.19
N THR A 29 -26.64 -13.43 12.01
CA THR A 29 -28.07 -13.13 12.13
C THR A 29 -28.27 -11.78 11.48
N GLN A 30 -28.83 -11.85 10.28
CA GLN A 30 -29.31 -10.75 9.49
C GLN A 30 -30.44 -10.05 10.26
N GLU A 31 -30.19 -8.85 10.77
CA GLU A 31 -31.26 -7.89 11.04
C GLU A 31 -30.76 -6.45 10.87
N GLY A 32 -31.29 -5.80 9.82
CA GLY A 32 -31.54 -4.36 9.78
C GLY A 32 -30.36 -3.41 9.98
N SER A 33 -29.54 -3.19 8.95
CA SER A 33 -29.09 -1.89 8.42
C SER A 33 -27.77 -2.07 7.67
N THR A 34 -27.78 -1.78 6.36
CA THR A 34 -26.64 -1.84 5.41
C THR A 34 -25.84 -3.15 5.44
N LEU A 35 -25.97 -3.99 4.40
CA LEU A 35 -25.08 -5.11 4.10
C LEU A 35 -23.63 -4.77 4.53
N PRO A 36 -23.02 -5.48 5.49
CA PRO A 36 -21.58 -5.36 5.65
C PRO A 36 -20.99 -5.75 4.30
N ARG A 37 -20.29 -4.82 3.64
CA ARG A 37 -19.61 -5.10 2.37
C ARG A 37 -18.80 -6.38 2.58
N LEU A 38 -18.95 -7.38 1.70
CA LEU A 38 -18.17 -8.63 1.76
C LEU A 38 -16.67 -8.35 1.95
N ASP A 39 -16.21 -7.22 1.42
CA ASP A 39 -14.87 -6.67 1.48
C ASP A 39 -14.32 -6.43 2.90
N SER A 40 -15.17 -6.26 3.93
CA SER A 40 -14.69 -5.96 5.30
C SER A 40 -14.37 -7.21 6.13
N VAL A 41 -14.77 -8.40 5.67
CA VAL A 41 -14.66 -9.64 6.46
C VAL A 41 -13.71 -10.64 5.81
N CYS A 42 -13.55 -10.60 4.48
CA CYS A 42 -12.66 -11.50 3.74
C CYS A 42 -11.20 -11.04 3.83
N ILE A 43 -10.27 -11.98 3.62
CA ILE A 43 -8.83 -11.71 3.55
C ILE A 43 -8.41 -11.66 2.09
N ALA A 44 -7.85 -10.54 1.65
CA ALA A 44 -7.36 -10.37 0.29
C ALA A 44 -5.87 -10.72 0.17
N SER A 45 -5.48 -11.24 -0.99
CA SER A 45 -4.07 -11.45 -1.36
C SER A 45 -3.28 -10.14 -1.27
N GLY A 46 -2.05 -10.22 -0.78
CA GLY A 46 -1.17 -9.06 -0.58
C GLY A 46 -1.47 -8.23 0.67
N THR A 47 -2.53 -8.54 1.43
CA THR A 47 -2.79 -7.90 2.74
C THR A 47 -1.98 -8.57 3.86
N LYS A 48 -1.90 -7.92 5.02
CA LYS A 48 -1.16 -8.42 6.19
C LYS A 48 -2.09 -9.12 7.17
N VAL A 49 -1.67 -10.27 7.67
CA VAL A 49 -2.37 -11.04 8.70
C VAL A 49 -1.47 -11.35 9.88
N ALA A 50 -2.06 -11.52 11.05
CA ALA A 50 -1.45 -12.17 12.20
C ALA A 50 -2.07 -13.55 12.41
N LEU A 51 -1.25 -14.48 12.89
CA LEU A 51 -1.65 -15.83 13.23
C LEU A 51 -1.42 -16.07 14.71
N PHE A 52 -2.42 -16.62 15.38
CA PHE A 52 -2.28 -17.01 16.78
C PHE A 52 -2.96 -18.34 17.08
N ASN A 53 -2.41 -19.07 18.04
CA ASN A 53 -2.97 -20.30 18.57
C ASN A 53 -3.42 -20.07 20.02
N ARG A 54 -4.56 -20.66 20.39
CA ARG A 54 -5.01 -20.73 21.79
C ARG A 54 -5.32 -22.17 22.15
N LEU A 55 -4.39 -22.82 22.86
CA LEU A 55 -4.60 -24.18 23.35
C LEU A 55 -5.80 -24.21 24.30
N ARG A 56 -6.79 -25.05 23.98
CA ARG A 56 -8.05 -25.21 24.73
C ARG A 56 -8.81 -23.90 25.00
N SER A 57 -8.67 -22.91 24.11
CA SER A 57 -9.33 -21.60 24.24
C SER A 57 -8.97 -20.82 25.52
N GLN A 58 -7.81 -21.11 26.12
CA GLN A 58 -7.33 -20.38 27.30
C GLN A 58 -6.55 -19.13 26.85
N THR A 59 -6.76 -17.98 27.51
CA THR A 59 -6.08 -16.73 27.15
C THR A 59 -4.58 -16.78 27.45
N VAL A 60 -4.19 -17.40 28.56
CA VAL A 60 -2.79 -17.55 29.01
C VAL A 60 -1.97 -18.45 28.06
N SER A 61 -2.63 -19.33 27.32
CA SER A 61 -1.97 -20.20 26.35
C SER A 61 -1.81 -19.55 24.97
N THR A 62 -2.22 -18.28 24.79
CA THR A 62 -2.10 -17.61 23.50
C THR A 62 -0.64 -17.55 23.08
N ARG A 63 -0.37 -18.00 21.86
CA ARG A 63 0.93 -17.87 21.20
C ARG A 63 0.73 -17.32 19.80
N TYR A 64 1.56 -16.38 19.40
CA TYR A 64 1.50 -15.71 18.12
C TYR A 64 2.67 -16.16 17.25
N LEU A 65 2.43 -16.35 15.96
CA LEU A 65 3.51 -16.56 15.01
C LEU A 65 4.37 -15.30 14.95
N HIS A 66 5.68 -15.45 15.11
CA HIS A 66 6.62 -14.33 15.13
C HIS A 66 7.98 -14.77 14.56
N VAL A 67 8.78 -13.80 14.11
CA VAL A 67 10.12 -14.02 13.58
C VAL A 67 11.11 -13.25 14.43
N GLU A 68 12.08 -13.94 15.02
CA GLU A 68 13.15 -13.36 15.82
C GLU A 68 14.43 -14.18 15.61
N GLY A 69 15.58 -13.50 15.55
CA GLY A 69 16.87 -14.18 15.37
C GLY A 69 16.94 -15.05 14.10
N GLY A 70 16.28 -14.63 13.03
CA GLY A 70 16.23 -15.37 11.76
C GLY A 70 15.42 -16.67 11.79
N ASN A 71 14.54 -16.86 12.79
CA ASN A 71 13.74 -18.07 12.91
C ASN A 71 12.26 -17.76 13.21
N PHE A 72 11.39 -18.58 12.65
CA PHE A 72 9.98 -18.62 13.04
C PHE A 72 9.85 -19.30 14.40
N HIS A 73 9.17 -18.63 15.33
CA HIS A 73 8.85 -19.15 16.65
C HIS A 73 7.44 -18.70 17.03
N ALA A 74 6.97 -19.19 18.17
CA ALA A 74 5.66 -18.84 18.69
C ALA A 74 5.82 -18.06 20.00
N SER A 75 5.59 -16.74 19.93
CA SER A 75 5.81 -15.82 21.05
C SER A 75 4.54 -15.65 21.88
N SER A 76 4.72 -15.47 23.20
CA SER A 76 3.64 -15.09 24.11
C SER A 76 3.49 -13.57 24.29
N GLN A 77 4.44 -12.79 23.76
CA GLN A 77 4.56 -11.36 24.03
C GLN A 77 4.52 -10.50 22.76
N GLN A 78 4.98 -11.05 21.63
CA GLN A 78 5.08 -10.35 20.36
C GLN A 78 4.33 -11.13 19.29
N TRP A 79 3.92 -10.45 18.23
CA TRP A 79 3.23 -11.07 17.09
C TRP A 79 3.79 -10.49 15.80
N GLY A 80 3.91 -11.33 14.78
CA GLY A 80 4.34 -10.92 13.45
C GLY A 80 3.14 -10.53 12.58
N ALA A 81 3.33 -9.50 11.76
CA ALA A 81 2.47 -9.24 10.61
C ALA A 81 3.09 -9.93 9.39
N PHE A 82 2.30 -10.74 8.70
CA PHE A 82 2.73 -11.49 7.52
C PHE A 82 1.88 -11.12 6.32
N TYR A 83 2.51 -10.77 5.21
CA TYR A 83 1.81 -10.73 3.93
C TYR A 83 1.32 -12.14 3.59
N ILE A 84 0.06 -12.25 3.19
CA ILE A 84 -0.51 -13.49 2.65
C ILE A 84 -0.69 -13.32 1.15
N HIS A 85 0.15 -14.01 0.37
CA HIS A 85 0.11 -13.96 -1.09
C HIS A 85 -0.59 -15.19 -1.64
N LEU A 86 -1.60 -14.99 -2.49
CA LEU A 86 -2.22 -16.04 -3.28
C LEU A 86 -1.29 -16.41 -4.43
N LEU A 87 -1.04 -17.71 -4.60
CA LEU A 87 -0.21 -18.26 -5.66
C LEU A 87 -1.07 -19.08 -6.64
N ASP A 88 -0.51 -19.34 -7.82
CA ASP A 88 -1.03 -20.39 -8.69
C ASP A 88 -0.73 -21.78 -8.11
N ASP A 89 -1.55 -22.77 -8.45
CA ASP A 89 -1.35 -24.14 -7.97
C ASP A 89 -0.14 -24.82 -8.65
N GLU A 90 0.27 -24.36 -9.83
CA GLU A 90 1.47 -24.85 -10.51
C GLU A 90 2.74 -24.08 -10.12
N GLU A 91 2.64 -23.04 -9.28
CA GLU A 91 3.78 -22.22 -8.87
C GLU A 91 4.79 -23.05 -8.07
N SER A 92 6.04 -23.10 -8.52
CA SER A 92 7.13 -23.84 -7.84
C SER A 92 7.62 -23.15 -6.57
N GLU A 93 8.37 -23.86 -5.72
CA GLU A 93 9.00 -23.25 -4.55
C GLU A 93 10.17 -22.34 -4.97
N GLY A 94 10.14 -21.08 -4.56
CA GLY A 94 11.20 -20.10 -4.86
C GLY A 94 11.12 -18.86 -3.96
N GLU A 95 12.20 -18.07 -3.92
CA GLU A 95 12.23 -16.77 -3.24
C GLU A 95 11.46 -15.71 -4.02
N GLU A 96 11.57 -15.76 -5.36
CA GLU A 96 10.75 -14.99 -6.29
C GLU A 96 9.58 -15.86 -6.76
N PHE A 97 8.38 -15.29 -6.79
CA PHE A 97 7.14 -15.99 -7.14
C PHE A 97 6.10 -15.01 -7.68
N THR A 98 5.18 -15.53 -8.48
CA THR A 98 4.07 -14.70 -9.01
C THR A 98 2.92 -14.60 -8.00
N VAL A 99 2.45 -13.38 -7.76
CA VAL A 99 1.33 -13.11 -6.86
C VAL A 99 0.06 -12.90 -7.68
N ARG A 100 -1.02 -13.58 -7.27
CA ARG A 100 -2.36 -13.39 -7.84
C ARG A 100 -3.19 -12.47 -6.95
N ASP A 101 -4.00 -11.63 -7.58
CA ASP A 101 -5.00 -10.82 -6.90
C ASP A 101 -6.26 -11.64 -6.58
N GLY A 102 -7.01 -11.19 -5.58
CA GLY A 102 -8.30 -11.78 -5.18
C GLY A 102 -8.38 -12.11 -3.69
N TYR A 103 -9.55 -12.62 -3.27
CA TYR A 103 -9.75 -13.09 -1.90
C TYR A 103 -9.20 -14.50 -1.71
N ILE A 104 -8.60 -14.75 -0.56
CA ILE A 104 -8.09 -16.07 -0.17
C ILE A 104 -9.28 -16.98 0.15
N HIS A 105 -9.34 -18.13 -0.51
CA HIS A 105 -10.31 -19.20 -0.25
C HIS A 105 -9.60 -20.41 0.34
N TYR A 106 -10.34 -21.24 1.08
CA TYR A 106 -9.80 -22.51 1.53
C TYR A 106 -9.44 -23.43 0.36
N GLY A 107 -8.42 -24.25 0.55
CA GLY A 107 -7.87 -25.13 -0.48
C GLY A 107 -6.85 -24.46 -1.41
N GLN A 108 -6.70 -23.13 -1.36
CA GLN A 108 -5.75 -22.41 -2.21
C GLN A 108 -4.31 -22.43 -1.66
N THR A 109 -3.37 -22.36 -2.60
CA THR A 109 -1.93 -22.21 -2.32
C THR A 109 -1.61 -20.76 -1.92
N VAL A 110 -1.00 -20.58 -0.75
CA VAL A 110 -0.58 -19.28 -0.22
C VAL A 110 0.87 -19.27 0.23
N LYS A 111 1.48 -18.10 0.24
CA LYS A 111 2.81 -17.86 0.81
C LYS A 111 2.76 -16.76 1.85
N LEU A 112 3.30 -17.05 3.04
CA LEU A 112 3.35 -16.14 4.17
C LEU A 112 4.74 -15.51 4.28
N VAL A 113 4.81 -14.19 4.21
CA VAL A 113 6.07 -13.43 4.23
C VAL A 113 6.06 -12.40 5.34
N CYS A 114 7.04 -12.43 6.24
CA CYS A 114 7.15 -11.49 7.35
C CYS A 114 7.33 -10.06 6.82
N SER A 115 6.46 -9.13 7.23
CA SER A 115 6.49 -7.75 6.72
C SER A 115 7.69 -6.93 7.19
N VAL A 116 8.46 -7.44 8.16
CA VAL A 116 9.64 -6.75 8.72
C VAL A 116 10.94 -7.36 8.19
N THR A 117 11.08 -8.69 8.27
CA THR A 117 12.34 -9.37 7.93
C THR A 117 12.38 -9.90 6.50
N GLY A 118 11.24 -9.97 5.80
CA GLY A 118 11.13 -10.61 4.49
C GLY A 118 11.20 -12.14 4.53
N MET A 119 11.40 -12.75 5.70
CA MET A 119 11.42 -14.21 5.81
C MET A 119 10.07 -14.83 5.42
N ALA A 120 10.13 -15.86 4.58
CA ALA A 120 8.95 -16.56 4.10
C ALA A 120 8.87 -17.98 4.66
N LEU A 121 7.63 -18.45 4.88
CA LEU A 121 7.35 -19.88 5.00
C LEU A 121 7.34 -20.52 3.59
N PRO A 122 7.54 -21.86 3.49
CA PRO A 122 7.33 -22.60 2.25
C PRO A 122 5.90 -22.40 1.70
N ARG A 123 5.60 -22.90 0.50
CA ARG A 123 4.22 -22.92 -0.01
C ARG A 123 3.29 -23.70 0.94
N LEU A 124 2.18 -23.07 1.30
CA LEU A 124 1.17 -23.63 2.20
C LEU A 124 -0.17 -23.74 1.49
N ILE A 125 -0.97 -24.74 1.84
CA ILE A 125 -2.40 -24.76 1.50
C ILE A 125 -3.18 -24.45 2.76
N ILE A 126 -3.97 -23.37 2.72
CA ILE A 126 -4.82 -22.98 3.84
C ILE A 126 -6.07 -23.87 3.87
N ARG A 127 -6.29 -24.55 4.99
CA ARG A 127 -7.42 -25.48 5.19
C ARG A 127 -8.31 -25.02 6.33
N LYS A 128 -9.61 -25.21 6.18
CA LYS A 128 -10.59 -24.89 7.22
C LYS A 128 -10.48 -25.90 8.36
N VAL A 129 -10.54 -25.42 9.60
CA VAL A 129 -10.50 -26.30 10.77
C VAL A 129 -11.85 -26.30 11.47
N ASP A 130 -12.44 -27.49 11.58
CA ASP A 130 -13.55 -27.75 12.49
C ASP A 130 -13.08 -28.72 13.58
N LYS A 131 -13.25 -28.32 14.84
CA LYS A 131 -12.74 -29.02 16.03
C LYS A 131 -11.23 -29.28 15.92
N GLN A 132 -10.83 -30.53 15.68
CA GLN A 132 -9.43 -30.98 15.52
C GLN A 132 -9.22 -31.63 14.15
N THR A 133 -10.05 -31.27 13.17
CA THR A 133 -9.97 -31.80 11.81
C THR A 133 -9.79 -30.68 10.80
N ALA A 134 -8.83 -30.86 9.89
CA ALA A 134 -8.69 -30.05 8.69
C ALA A 134 -9.62 -30.61 7.61
N LEU A 135 -10.44 -29.75 7.02
CA LEU A 135 -11.35 -30.06 5.92
C LEU A 135 -10.62 -29.88 4.59
N LEU A 136 -10.62 -30.93 3.77
CA LEU A 136 -9.88 -30.98 2.49
C LEU A 136 -10.68 -30.40 1.31
N ASP A 137 -12.00 -30.34 1.45
CA ASP A 137 -12.97 -30.00 0.41
C ASP A 137 -13.63 -28.63 0.62
N ALA A 138 -13.21 -27.88 1.64
CA ALA A 138 -13.69 -26.52 1.86
C ALA A 138 -13.12 -25.56 0.81
N ASP A 139 -13.99 -24.79 0.18
CA ASP A 139 -13.67 -23.80 -0.86
C ASP A 139 -14.20 -22.40 -0.54
N ASP A 140 -14.80 -22.19 0.64
CA ASP A 140 -15.35 -20.90 1.04
C ASP A 140 -14.25 -19.84 1.33
N PRO A 141 -14.56 -18.53 1.22
CA PRO A 141 -13.61 -17.46 1.53
C PRO A 141 -13.13 -17.49 2.98
N VAL A 142 -11.83 -17.24 3.18
CA VAL A 142 -11.25 -17.10 4.51
C VAL A 142 -11.66 -15.76 5.12
N SER A 143 -12.32 -15.83 6.27
CA SER A 143 -12.84 -14.67 7.00
C SER A 143 -12.05 -14.37 8.28
N GLN A 144 -12.21 -13.15 8.80
CA GLN A 144 -11.62 -12.75 10.08
C GLN A 144 -11.94 -13.73 11.21
N LEU A 145 -10.94 -14.03 12.05
CA LEU A 145 -11.03 -14.87 13.24
C LEU A 145 -11.42 -16.34 12.98
N HIS A 146 -11.43 -16.79 11.73
CA HIS A 146 -11.59 -18.21 11.42
C HIS A 146 -10.44 -19.05 11.99
N LYS A 147 -10.76 -20.31 12.30
CA LYS A 147 -9.75 -21.34 12.58
C LYS A 147 -9.35 -22.03 11.27
N CYS A 148 -8.06 -22.04 11.01
CA CYS A 148 -7.46 -22.62 9.83
C CYS A 148 -6.21 -23.44 10.20
N ALA A 149 -5.74 -24.24 9.25
CA ALA A 149 -4.49 -24.97 9.33
C ALA A 149 -3.71 -24.75 8.04
N PHE A 150 -2.39 -24.79 8.13
CA PHE A 150 -1.52 -24.62 6.97
C PHE A 150 -0.80 -25.92 6.67
N TYR A 151 -1.27 -26.62 5.63
CA TYR A 151 -0.62 -27.80 5.10
C TYR A 151 0.60 -27.38 4.28
N LEU A 152 1.76 -28.01 4.51
CA LEU A 152 2.95 -27.76 3.71
C LEU A 152 2.79 -28.47 2.37
N LYS A 153 2.74 -27.71 1.28
CA LYS A 153 2.50 -28.25 -0.06
C LYS A 153 3.60 -29.25 -0.44
N ASP A 154 3.22 -30.28 -1.19
CA ASP A 154 4.10 -31.37 -1.64
C ASP A 154 4.75 -32.22 -0.52
N THR A 155 4.13 -32.24 0.67
CA THR A 155 4.59 -33.07 1.80
C THR A 155 3.59 -34.17 2.14
N GLU A 156 4.00 -35.17 2.93
CA GLU A 156 3.09 -36.23 3.37
C GLU A 156 2.22 -35.79 4.56
N ARG A 157 1.20 -34.97 4.31
CA ARG A 157 0.25 -34.47 5.33
C ARG A 157 0.94 -33.72 6.48
N MET A 158 2.02 -32.99 6.19
CA MET A 158 2.69 -32.18 7.21
C MET A 158 1.99 -30.83 7.33
N TYR A 159 1.75 -30.40 8.57
CA TYR A 159 1.15 -29.11 8.88
C TYR A 159 2.08 -28.24 9.71
N LEU A 160 1.97 -26.93 9.51
CA LEU A 160 2.60 -25.92 10.34
C LEU A 160 2.03 -25.99 11.75
N CYS A 161 2.85 -26.37 12.72
CA CYS A 161 2.41 -26.71 14.05
C CYS A 161 3.24 -26.00 15.12
N LEU A 162 2.55 -25.49 16.12
CA LEU A 162 3.12 -25.04 17.38
C LEU A 162 3.50 -26.23 18.26
N SER A 163 4.73 -26.23 18.77
CA SER A 163 5.11 -27.06 19.93
C SER A 163 5.85 -26.21 20.94
N GLN A 164 5.17 -25.90 22.06
CA GLN A 164 5.63 -24.97 23.09
C GLN A 164 5.87 -23.55 22.52
N GLU A 165 7.12 -23.20 22.24
CA GLU A 165 7.52 -21.92 21.63
C GLU A 165 8.14 -22.11 20.24
N ARG A 166 8.21 -23.35 19.75
CA ARG A 166 8.80 -23.68 18.46
C ARG A 166 7.74 -23.85 17.39
N ILE A 167 8.08 -23.46 16.18
CA ILE A 167 7.34 -23.82 14.97
C ILE A 167 7.97 -25.07 14.39
N ILE A 168 7.16 -26.10 14.21
CA ILE A 168 7.56 -27.41 13.72
C ILE A 168 6.61 -27.87 12.60
N GLN A 169 7.01 -28.93 11.91
CA GLN A 169 6.12 -29.65 11.01
C GLN A 169 5.56 -30.85 11.78
N PHE A 170 4.23 -31.05 11.74
CA PHE A 170 3.58 -32.19 12.39
C PHE A 170 2.70 -32.94 11.40
N GLN A 171 2.84 -34.26 11.34
CA GLN A 171 2.08 -35.09 10.42
C GLN A 171 0.66 -35.31 10.93
N ALA A 172 -0.33 -35.01 10.09
CA ALA A 172 -1.73 -35.29 10.40
C ALA A 172 -2.07 -36.78 10.20
N THR A 173 -3.09 -37.24 10.92
CA THR A 173 -3.61 -38.61 10.80
C THR A 173 -4.85 -38.61 9.92
N PRO A 174 -4.93 -39.44 8.85
CA PRO A 174 -6.14 -39.51 8.03
C PRO A 174 -7.34 -40.04 8.82
N CYS A 175 -8.53 -39.51 8.55
CA CYS A 175 -9.76 -39.98 9.19
C CYS A 175 -10.25 -41.29 8.52
N PRO A 176 -10.40 -42.41 9.24
CA PRO A 176 -10.81 -43.69 8.64
C PRO A 176 -12.22 -43.69 8.03
N LYS A 177 -13.11 -42.83 8.55
CA LYS A 177 -14.53 -42.76 8.15
C LYS A 177 -14.83 -41.65 7.15
N GLU A 178 -13.95 -40.65 7.04
CA GLU A 178 -14.19 -39.40 6.33
C GLU A 178 -12.95 -39.03 5.51
N PRO A 179 -12.86 -39.48 4.25
CA PRO A 179 -11.64 -39.32 3.44
C PRO A 179 -11.31 -37.86 3.10
N ASN A 180 -12.28 -36.96 3.22
CA ASN A 180 -12.13 -35.51 3.06
C ASN A 180 -11.65 -34.79 4.33
N LYS A 181 -11.22 -35.53 5.37
CA LYS A 181 -10.75 -34.98 6.64
C LYS A 181 -9.45 -35.58 7.11
N GLU A 182 -8.64 -34.73 7.73
CA GLU A 182 -7.41 -35.13 8.41
C GLU A 182 -7.44 -34.64 9.86
N MET A 183 -7.13 -35.52 10.81
CA MET A 183 -7.00 -35.18 12.22
C MET A 183 -5.66 -34.47 12.44
N ILE A 184 -5.73 -33.26 12.97
CA ILE A 184 -4.58 -32.40 13.23
C ILE A 184 -4.38 -32.18 14.74
N ASN A 185 -3.15 -31.85 15.14
CA ASN A 185 -2.85 -31.46 16.51
C ASN A 185 -3.47 -30.09 16.83
N ASP A 186 -3.83 -29.83 18.09
CA ASP A 186 -4.28 -28.50 18.55
C ASP A 186 -3.29 -27.39 18.20
N GLY A 187 -1.98 -27.67 18.21
CA GLY A 187 -0.92 -26.75 17.82
C GLY A 187 -0.90 -26.39 16.33
N ALA A 188 -1.58 -27.17 15.47
CA ALA A 188 -1.71 -26.88 14.04
C ALA A 188 -2.97 -26.06 13.69
N SER A 189 -3.81 -25.76 14.68
CA SER A 189 -5.00 -24.90 14.51
C SER A 189 -4.64 -23.44 14.78
N TRP A 190 -4.63 -22.62 13.75
CA TRP A 190 -4.32 -21.19 13.82
C TRP A 190 -5.58 -20.35 13.64
N THR A 191 -5.71 -19.30 14.44
CA THR A 191 -6.67 -18.24 14.19
C THR A 191 -6.01 -17.14 13.38
N ILE A 192 -6.65 -16.76 12.27
CA ILE A 192 -6.17 -15.74 11.35
C ILE A 192 -6.96 -14.44 11.52
N ILE A 193 -6.27 -13.31 11.45
CA ILE A 193 -6.88 -11.98 11.51
C ILE A 193 -6.04 -11.00 10.69
N SER A 194 -6.70 -10.12 9.94
CA SER A 194 -6.02 -9.04 9.21
C SER A 194 -5.47 -7.99 10.16
N THR A 195 -4.36 -7.37 9.76
CA THR A 195 -3.64 -6.38 10.58
C THR A 195 -3.30 -5.17 9.74
N ASP A 196 -3.26 -4.02 10.40
CA ASP A 196 -2.88 -2.76 9.76
C ASP A 196 -1.83 -2.02 10.60
N LYS A 197 -1.12 -1.07 9.97
CA LYS A 197 -0.03 -0.30 10.57
C LYS A 197 -0.26 1.18 10.31
N ALA A 198 -0.38 1.97 11.38
CA ALA A 198 -0.18 3.42 11.32
C ALA A 198 1.27 3.75 11.68
N GLU A 199 1.94 4.51 10.83
CA GLU A 199 3.33 4.93 11.02
C GLU A 199 3.43 6.45 10.96
N TYR A 200 4.15 7.02 11.92
CA TYR A 200 4.29 8.46 12.08
C TYR A 200 5.78 8.79 12.25
N THR A 201 6.28 9.70 11.41
CA THR A 201 7.70 10.07 11.38
C THR A 201 7.82 11.58 11.54
N PHE A 202 8.72 12.01 12.42
CA PHE A 202 9.04 13.43 12.63
C PHE A 202 10.50 13.62 13.02
N TYR A 203 11.03 14.83 12.80
CA TYR A 203 12.37 15.23 13.18
C TYR A 203 12.40 16.70 13.62
N GLU A 204 13.15 17.00 14.68
CA GLU A 204 13.31 18.36 15.22
C GLU A 204 14.43 19.11 14.48
N GLY A 205 14.11 19.68 13.32
CA GLY A 205 15.10 20.28 12.41
C GLY A 205 15.85 21.47 12.98
N MET A 206 15.22 22.24 13.87
CA MET A 206 15.78 23.45 14.49
C MET A 206 16.05 23.27 15.99
N GLY A 207 16.16 22.01 16.44
CA GLY A 207 16.26 21.67 17.86
C GLY A 207 14.89 21.56 18.55
N PRO A 208 14.88 21.37 19.89
CA PRO A 208 13.67 21.06 20.63
C PRO A 208 12.61 22.15 20.53
N VAL A 209 11.36 21.73 20.34
CA VAL A 209 10.20 22.65 20.27
C VAL A 209 9.36 22.59 21.55
N HIS A 210 8.60 23.66 21.81
CA HIS A 210 7.69 23.74 22.98
C HIS A 210 6.28 23.19 22.70
N SER A 211 5.94 22.99 21.43
CA SER A 211 4.61 22.55 21.01
C SER A 211 4.65 21.08 20.60
N PRO A 212 3.65 20.27 20.98
CA PRO A 212 3.67 18.85 20.70
C PRO A 212 3.74 18.61 19.19
N VAL A 213 4.51 17.61 18.75
CA VAL A 213 4.65 17.29 17.32
C VAL A 213 3.38 16.71 16.68
N THR A 214 2.36 16.39 17.50
CA THR A 214 1.06 15.89 17.06
C THR A 214 0.03 17.01 16.92
N PRO A 215 -0.96 16.91 16.01
CA PRO A 215 -1.21 15.80 15.10
C PRO A 215 -0.15 15.68 13.99
N VAL A 216 0.33 14.46 13.73
CA VAL A 216 1.32 14.22 12.67
C VAL A 216 0.59 14.19 11.33
N PRO A 217 0.99 15.03 10.35
CA PRO A 217 0.39 15.00 9.01
C PRO A 217 0.81 13.72 8.28
N VAL A 218 -0.14 13.10 7.58
CA VAL A 218 0.09 11.92 6.74
C VAL A 218 -0.25 12.29 5.32
N VAL A 219 0.67 12.08 4.38
CA VAL A 219 0.43 12.28 2.95
C VAL A 219 0.18 10.93 2.30
N GLU A 220 -0.99 10.76 1.71
CA GLU A 220 -1.43 9.52 1.09
C GLU A 220 -1.14 9.51 -0.42
N SER A 221 -1.33 10.65 -1.09
CA SER A 221 -1.09 10.75 -2.53
C SER A 221 -0.61 12.13 -2.96
N LEU A 222 0.12 12.14 -4.09
CA LEU A 222 0.55 13.35 -4.79
C LEU A 222 -0.09 13.37 -6.17
N GLN A 223 -0.73 14.47 -6.54
CA GLN A 223 -1.33 14.67 -7.85
C GLN A 223 -0.81 15.95 -8.49
N LEU A 224 -0.18 15.82 -9.64
CA LEU A 224 0.32 16.97 -10.39
C LEU A 224 -0.81 17.56 -11.23
N ASN A 225 -1.01 18.86 -11.10
CA ASN A 225 -1.93 19.66 -11.89
C ASN A 225 -1.16 20.72 -12.69
N GLY A 226 -1.37 20.74 -14.00
CA GLY A 226 -0.71 21.70 -14.91
C GLY A 226 0.62 21.20 -15.48
N GLY A 227 1.34 22.12 -16.14
CA GLY A 227 2.64 21.87 -16.79
C GLY A 227 3.16 23.15 -17.47
N GLY A 228 4.48 23.27 -17.65
CA GLY A 228 5.11 24.49 -18.15
C GLY A 228 5.32 25.54 -17.05
N ASP A 229 4.92 26.80 -17.31
CA ASP A 229 5.28 27.98 -16.49
C ASP A 229 4.77 27.95 -15.04
N VAL A 230 3.67 27.24 -14.75
CA VAL A 230 3.16 27.06 -13.38
C VAL A 230 2.62 25.63 -13.22
N ALA A 231 3.42 24.77 -12.60
CA ALA A 231 3.01 23.45 -12.19
C ALA A 231 2.62 23.46 -10.70
N MET A 232 1.47 22.86 -10.37
CA MET A 232 0.95 22.80 -9.01
C MET A 232 0.88 21.34 -8.56
N LEU A 233 1.38 21.04 -7.38
CA LEU A 233 1.27 19.73 -6.77
C LEU A 233 0.17 19.75 -5.70
N GLU A 234 -0.82 18.88 -5.85
CA GLU A 234 -1.83 18.60 -4.84
C GLU A 234 -1.40 17.42 -3.97
N LEU A 235 -1.42 17.64 -2.66
CA LEU A 235 -1.19 16.63 -1.64
C LEU A 235 -2.54 16.30 -1.01
N THR A 236 -2.89 15.01 -1.01
CA THR A 236 -4.07 14.51 -0.27
C THR A 236 -3.62 13.66 0.90
N GLY A 237 -4.31 13.76 2.02
CA GLY A 237 -3.93 13.03 3.22
C GLY A 237 -4.75 13.41 4.45
N GLN A 238 -4.09 13.51 5.60
CA GLN A 238 -4.75 13.77 6.88
C GLN A 238 -3.93 14.71 7.75
N ASN A 239 -4.61 15.39 8.68
CA ASN A 239 -4.03 16.28 9.70
C ASN A 239 -3.21 17.46 9.14
N PHE A 240 -3.51 17.93 7.94
CA PHE A 240 -2.87 19.14 7.43
C PHE A 240 -3.31 20.38 8.21
N THR A 241 -2.40 21.35 8.33
CA THR A 241 -2.68 22.63 8.98
C THR A 241 -2.09 23.77 8.15
N PRO A 242 -2.57 25.01 8.32
CA PRO A 242 -2.00 26.19 7.64
C PRO A 242 -0.53 26.48 7.98
N ASN A 243 -0.01 25.90 9.06
CA ASN A 243 1.36 26.11 9.54
C ASN A 243 2.39 25.17 8.90
N LEU A 244 1.95 24.31 7.98
CA LEU A 244 2.79 23.39 7.24
C LEU A 244 3.18 23.99 5.89
N ARG A 245 4.43 23.77 5.51
CA ARG A 245 4.99 24.07 4.19
C ARG A 245 5.43 22.78 3.53
N VAL A 246 5.19 22.67 2.22
CA VAL A 246 5.73 21.59 1.41
C VAL A 246 7.16 21.93 1.03
N TRP A 247 8.05 20.95 1.16
CA TRP A 247 9.45 21.06 0.78
C TRP A 247 9.76 19.97 -0.23
N PHE A 248 10.52 20.34 -1.26
CA PHE A 248 11.09 19.44 -2.25
C PHE A 248 12.58 19.38 -1.98
N GLY A 249 13.08 18.28 -1.40
CA GLY A 249 14.45 18.23 -0.90
C GLY A 249 14.71 19.34 0.12
N ASP A 250 15.60 20.26 -0.22
CA ASP A 250 16.00 21.43 0.56
C ASP A 250 15.34 22.74 0.10
N VAL A 251 14.39 22.69 -0.83
CA VAL A 251 13.69 23.85 -1.38
C VAL A 251 12.28 23.94 -0.80
N GLU A 252 12.00 25.02 -0.06
CA GLU A 252 10.64 25.36 0.38
C GLU A 252 9.77 25.78 -0.82
N ALA A 253 8.58 25.20 -0.91
CA ALA A 253 7.60 25.55 -1.94
C ALA A 253 6.52 26.48 -1.39
N GLU A 254 6.05 27.40 -2.23
CA GLU A 254 4.87 28.19 -1.92
C GLU A 254 3.67 27.25 -1.74
N THR A 255 3.10 27.25 -0.53
CA THR A 255 2.08 26.25 -0.13
C THR A 255 0.75 26.94 0.19
N MET A 256 -0.35 26.44 -0.37
CA MET A 256 -1.71 26.86 -0.08
C MET A 256 -2.48 25.75 0.64
N TYR A 257 -2.87 26.00 1.88
CA TYR A 257 -3.74 25.10 2.64
C TYR A 257 -5.19 25.21 2.16
N ARG A 258 -5.85 24.07 1.90
CA ARG A 258 -7.29 24.00 1.59
C ARG A 258 -8.08 23.52 2.80
N CYS A 259 -7.76 22.32 3.29
CA CYS A 259 -8.40 21.70 4.45
C CYS A 259 -7.45 20.67 5.10
N ALA A 260 -7.90 20.01 6.17
CA ALA A 260 -7.10 19.00 6.89
C ALA A 260 -6.71 17.78 6.04
N GLU A 261 -7.33 17.63 4.85
CA GLU A 261 -7.12 16.50 3.95
C GLU A 261 -6.50 16.90 2.60
N SER A 262 -6.34 18.20 2.31
CA SER A 262 -5.83 18.69 1.03
C SER A 262 -5.03 19.98 1.18
N MET A 263 -3.86 20.01 0.53
CA MET A 263 -3.07 21.22 0.33
C MET A 263 -2.44 21.23 -1.07
N LEU A 264 -2.16 22.43 -1.56
CA LEU A 264 -1.48 22.66 -2.83
C LEU A 264 -0.12 23.29 -2.58
N CYS A 265 0.81 23.07 -3.50
CA CYS A 265 2.02 23.89 -3.58
C CYS A 265 2.45 24.14 -5.02
N VAL A 266 3.14 25.25 -5.26
CA VAL A 266 3.82 25.50 -6.54
C VAL A 266 5.03 24.57 -6.61
N VAL A 267 5.16 23.82 -7.70
CA VAL A 267 6.36 23.01 -7.95
C VAL A 267 7.54 23.97 -8.20
N PRO A 268 8.62 23.89 -7.41
CA PRO A 268 9.80 24.72 -7.62
C PRO A 268 10.42 24.49 -9.00
N ASP A 269 11.01 25.55 -9.57
CA ASP A 269 11.82 25.41 -10.77
C ASP A 269 13.05 24.55 -10.50
N ILE A 270 13.49 23.77 -11.48
CA ILE A 270 14.65 22.88 -11.30
C ILE A 270 15.94 23.64 -10.98
N SER A 271 16.08 24.90 -11.42
CA SER A 271 17.23 25.74 -11.11
C SER A 271 17.41 25.99 -9.62
N ALA A 272 16.34 25.86 -8.82
CA ALA A 272 16.41 26.00 -7.36
C ALA A 272 17.26 24.91 -6.69
N PHE A 273 17.42 23.75 -7.32
CA PHE A 273 18.22 22.64 -6.78
C PHE A 273 19.70 22.74 -7.17
N ARG A 274 20.01 23.33 -8.33
CA ARG A 274 21.37 23.57 -8.82
C ARG A 274 21.42 24.79 -9.73
N GLU A 275 22.24 25.78 -9.36
CA GLU A 275 22.48 26.97 -10.17
C GLU A 275 22.90 26.60 -11.60
N GLY A 276 22.21 27.17 -12.59
CA GLY A 276 22.50 26.98 -14.02
C GLY A 276 21.75 25.85 -14.72
N TRP A 277 20.93 25.07 -14.00
CA TRP A 277 20.04 24.09 -14.62
C TRP A 277 18.84 24.81 -15.23
N ARG A 278 18.72 24.76 -16.56
CA ARG A 278 17.53 25.27 -17.28
C ARG A 278 16.57 24.14 -17.66
N TRP A 279 17.08 22.95 -17.89
CA TRP A 279 16.29 21.75 -18.16
C TRP A 279 16.98 20.54 -17.57
N VAL A 280 16.19 19.52 -17.27
CA VAL A 280 16.68 18.23 -16.77
C VAL A 280 17.11 17.36 -17.96
N ARG A 281 18.31 16.76 -17.91
CA ARG A 281 18.75 15.77 -18.94
C ARG A 281 18.40 14.33 -18.59
N GLN A 282 18.24 14.03 -17.31
CA GLN A 282 17.89 12.71 -16.76
C GLN A 282 16.95 12.91 -15.58
N PRO A 283 15.93 12.06 -15.40
CA PRO A 283 14.96 12.22 -14.31
C PRO A 283 15.61 12.51 -12.96
N VAL A 284 15.19 13.58 -12.30
CA VAL A 284 15.65 13.94 -10.94
C VAL A 284 14.54 13.70 -9.95
N GLN A 285 14.78 12.79 -9.00
CA GLN A 285 13.87 12.49 -7.91
C GLN A 285 14.27 13.27 -6.67
N VAL A 286 13.29 13.96 -6.07
CA VAL A 286 13.46 14.69 -4.81
C VAL A 286 12.42 14.20 -3.80
N PRO A 287 12.78 14.07 -2.52
CA PRO A 287 11.82 13.72 -1.48
C PRO A 287 10.85 14.89 -1.26
N VAL A 288 9.58 14.57 -1.01
CA VAL A 288 8.58 15.55 -0.59
C VAL A 288 8.44 15.45 0.92
N THR A 289 8.57 16.57 1.63
CA THR A 289 8.44 16.62 3.09
C THR A 289 7.50 17.73 3.52
N LEU A 290 6.86 17.58 4.68
CA LEU A 290 6.07 18.65 5.29
C LEU A 290 6.85 19.23 6.45
N VAL A 291 7.04 20.55 6.46
CA VAL A 291 7.78 21.25 7.51
C VAL A 291 6.86 22.22 8.23
N ARG A 292 6.80 22.12 9.55
CA ARG A 292 6.05 23.03 10.41
C ARG A 292 6.83 24.31 10.63
N ASN A 293 6.12 25.42 10.86
CA ASN A 293 6.71 26.74 11.10
C ASN A 293 7.71 26.83 12.27
N ASP A 294 7.71 25.87 13.21
CA ASP A 294 8.67 25.76 14.30
C ASP A 294 9.84 24.80 14.01
N GLY A 295 9.98 24.32 12.77
CA GLY A 295 11.11 23.53 12.30
C GLY A 295 10.94 22.02 12.44
N ILE A 296 9.76 21.52 12.81
CA ILE A 296 9.48 20.07 12.79
C ILE A 296 9.32 19.60 11.34
N ILE A 297 10.11 18.58 10.97
CA ILE A 297 10.08 17.95 9.65
C ILE A 297 9.32 16.64 9.75
N TYR A 298 8.24 16.51 8.99
CA TYR A 298 7.49 15.27 8.81
C TYR A 298 7.88 14.66 7.47
N SER A 299 8.64 13.57 7.52
CA SER A 299 9.03 12.84 6.32
C SER A 299 7.83 12.12 5.73
N THR A 300 7.64 12.26 4.41
CA THR A 300 6.75 11.38 3.66
C THR A 300 7.56 10.23 3.06
N THR A 301 6.88 9.19 2.58
CA THR A 301 7.49 8.13 1.75
C THR A 301 7.48 8.47 0.26
N LEU A 302 6.98 9.66 -0.09
CA LEU A 302 6.70 10.06 -1.47
C LEU A 302 7.83 10.91 -2.03
N THR A 303 8.07 10.73 -3.32
CA THR A 303 9.06 11.50 -4.08
C THR A 303 8.37 12.18 -5.26
N PHE A 304 8.94 13.30 -5.67
CA PHE A 304 8.56 14.01 -6.88
C PHE A 304 9.65 13.86 -7.92
N THR A 305 9.26 13.57 -9.17
CA THR A 305 10.22 13.37 -10.27
C THR A 305 10.13 14.50 -11.29
N TYR A 306 11.22 15.23 -11.45
CA TYR A 306 11.40 16.14 -12.58
C TYR A 306 11.86 15.33 -13.80
N THR A 307 11.10 15.36 -14.87
CA THR A 307 11.42 14.66 -16.12
C THR A 307 11.91 15.63 -17.20
N PRO A 308 12.91 15.24 -18.01
CA PRO A 308 13.34 16.02 -19.17
C PRO A 308 12.17 16.33 -20.11
N GLU A 309 12.06 17.57 -20.59
CA GLU A 309 11.27 17.80 -21.79
C GLU A 309 11.84 16.96 -22.95
N PRO A 310 10.98 16.34 -23.78
CA PRO A 310 11.42 15.67 -25.00
C PRO A 310 11.88 16.68 -26.05
N GLY A 311 13.06 17.27 -25.82
CA GLY A 311 13.78 18.17 -26.72
C GLY A 311 13.07 19.51 -27.00
N PRO A 312 13.81 20.51 -27.48
CA PRO A 312 13.18 21.75 -27.94
C PRO A 312 12.25 21.41 -29.11
N ARG A 313 10.94 21.65 -28.96
CA ARG A 313 10.05 21.64 -30.12
C ARG A 313 10.59 22.71 -31.08
N PRO A 314 10.92 22.36 -32.34
CA PRO A 314 11.29 23.37 -33.31
C PRO A 314 10.15 24.37 -33.37
N HIS A 315 10.45 25.66 -33.10
CA HIS A 315 9.50 26.74 -33.24
C HIS A 315 8.72 26.54 -34.53
N CYS A 316 7.40 26.38 -34.40
CA CYS A 316 6.52 26.12 -35.53
C CYS A 316 6.65 27.31 -36.50
N SER A 317 7.44 27.17 -37.57
CA SER A 317 7.68 28.21 -38.57
C SER A 317 6.39 28.62 -39.30
N ALA A 318 5.33 27.84 -39.12
CA ALA A 318 3.97 28.15 -39.57
C ALA A 318 3.42 29.46 -38.97
N ALA A 319 3.72 29.78 -37.70
CA ALA A 319 3.23 31.02 -37.08
C ALA A 319 3.89 32.28 -37.70
N GLY A 320 5.17 32.18 -38.06
CA GLY A 320 5.88 33.26 -38.78
C GLY A 320 5.42 33.43 -40.23
N ALA A 321 4.98 32.34 -40.88
CA ALA A 321 4.45 32.37 -42.24
C ALA A 321 3.05 33.03 -42.29
N ILE A 322 2.20 32.82 -41.28
CA ILE A 322 0.86 33.43 -41.20
C ILE A 322 0.96 34.95 -40.97
N LEU A 323 1.90 35.42 -40.14
CA LEU A 323 2.11 36.85 -39.90
C LEU A 323 2.68 37.60 -41.13
N ARG A 324 3.37 36.89 -42.05
CA ARG A 324 3.81 37.47 -43.33
C ARG A 324 2.77 37.41 -44.45
N ALA A 325 1.83 36.47 -44.39
CA ALA A 325 0.77 36.33 -45.39
C ALA A 325 -0.37 37.36 -45.23
N GLY A 326 -0.47 38.05 -44.09
CA GLY A 326 -1.53 39.02 -43.81
C GLY A 326 -1.43 40.37 -44.54
N ASN A 327 -0.39 40.61 -45.35
CA ASN A 327 -0.16 41.94 -45.95
C ASN A 327 -0.31 42.00 -47.48
N SER A 328 -0.86 40.96 -48.13
CA SER A 328 -1.01 40.95 -49.59
C SER A 328 -2.21 40.12 -50.08
N SER A 329 -3.44 40.56 -49.79
CA SER A 329 -4.60 40.37 -50.70
C SER A 329 -5.87 40.99 -50.10
N LEU A 330 -5.95 42.33 -50.12
CA LEU A 330 -7.22 42.98 -50.37
C LEU A 330 -7.47 42.83 -51.87
N LEU A 331 -8.49 42.07 -52.27
CA LEU A 331 -9.39 42.25 -53.43
C LEU A 331 -10.11 40.94 -53.78
N SER A 332 -11.36 41.09 -54.23
CA SER A 332 -12.29 40.13 -54.87
C SER A 332 -13.03 39.07 -54.03
N SER A 333 -14.20 39.50 -53.52
CA SER A 333 -15.56 39.07 -53.91
C SER A 333 -15.98 37.57 -53.96
N ASN A 334 -17.07 37.33 -53.20
CA ASN A 334 -18.30 36.58 -53.51
C ASN A 334 -18.43 35.05 -53.29
N SER A 335 -19.36 34.74 -52.37
CA SER A 335 -20.50 33.82 -52.43
C SER A 335 -20.33 32.29 -52.60
N GLN A 336 -20.79 31.59 -51.55
CA GLN A 336 -21.71 30.44 -51.50
C GLN A 336 -21.30 28.99 -51.88
N GLU A 337 -21.75 28.10 -50.98
CA GLU A 337 -22.21 26.70 -51.12
C GLU A 337 -21.28 25.49 -50.83
N ALA A 338 -21.76 24.74 -49.82
CA ALA A 338 -21.94 23.28 -49.66
C ALA A 338 -20.97 22.26 -50.30
N GLY A 339 -20.56 21.26 -49.50
CA GLY A 339 -19.96 20.03 -50.01
C GLY A 339 -19.60 19.01 -48.94
N SER A 340 -20.15 17.81 -49.08
CA SER A 340 -20.13 16.63 -48.21
C SER A 340 -18.93 15.68 -48.41
N GLY A 341 -18.66 14.84 -47.39
CA GLY A 341 -18.03 13.50 -47.50
C GLY A 341 -16.64 13.38 -46.87
N VAL A 342 -16.09 12.23 -46.46
CA VAL A 342 -16.48 10.80 -46.45
C VAL A 342 -15.31 10.05 -45.72
N TYR A 343 -15.62 9.02 -44.91
CA TYR A 343 -14.83 7.82 -44.51
C TYR A 343 -13.31 7.93 -44.15
N GLY A 344 -12.86 7.44 -42.98
CA GLY A 344 -12.55 6.02 -42.75
C GLY A 344 -11.27 5.84 -41.88
N PRO A 345 -10.87 4.60 -41.50
CA PRO A 345 -10.56 4.21 -40.11
C PRO A 345 -9.08 3.81 -39.80
N ASN A 346 -8.70 3.69 -38.51
CA ASN A 346 -7.67 2.77 -37.95
C ASN A 346 -7.54 3.01 -36.42
N SER A 347 -7.74 2.08 -35.49
CA SER A 347 -7.16 0.75 -35.20
C SER A 347 -5.83 0.77 -34.41
N THR A 348 -5.86 0.07 -33.25
CA THR A 348 -4.75 -0.42 -32.38
C THR A 348 -3.91 0.65 -31.64
N SER A 349 -3.47 0.48 -30.39
CA SER A 349 -3.02 -0.71 -29.66
C SER A 349 -3.03 -0.52 -28.12
N ASN A 350 -3.34 -1.61 -27.40
CA ASN A 350 -3.15 -1.80 -25.96
C ASN A 350 -1.68 -1.65 -25.53
N ALA A 351 -1.46 -0.95 -24.41
CA ALA A 351 -0.35 -1.14 -23.48
C ALA A 351 -1.00 -1.24 -22.09
N GLY A 352 -0.91 -2.35 -21.35
CA GLY A 352 0.35 -2.83 -20.76
C GLY A 352 0.52 -2.15 -19.40
N VAL A 353 -0.32 -2.51 -18.43
CA VAL A 353 -0.30 -1.93 -17.06
C VAL A 353 0.63 -2.77 -16.20
N THR A 354 1.74 -2.20 -15.78
CA THR A 354 2.61 -2.74 -14.72
C THR A 354 2.45 -1.92 -13.44
N SER A 355 2.59 -2.62 -12.32
CA SER A 355 2.26 -2.25 -10.94
C SER A 355 2.91 -0.97 -10.41
N SER A 356 2.17 -0.37 -9.46
CA SER A 356 2.26 0.98 -8.94
C SER A 356 3.39 1.23 -7.93
N SER A 357 4.29 2.16 -8.28
CA SER A 357 4.92 3.07 -7.33
C SER A 357 4.27 4.45 -7.51
N SER A 358 3.57 4.96 -6.49
CA SER A 358 2.90 6.26 -6.49
C SER A 358 3.91 7.40 -6.56
N THR A 359 4.38 7.68 -7.76
CA THR A 359 5.33 8.74 -8.11
C THR A 359 4.57 9.81 -8.90
N ALA A 360 4.62 11.05 -8.46
CA ALA A 360 4.17 12.18 -9.26
C ALA A 360 5.35 12.68 -10.10
N ALA A 361 5.14 12.83 -11.41
CA ALA A 361 6.17 13.27 -12.33
C ALA A 361 5.70 14.51 -13.11
N ALA A 362 6.53 15.54 -13.18
CA ALA A 362 6.30 16.71 -14.03
C ALA A 362 7.32 16.78 -15.16
N VAL A 363 6.85 17.25 -16.31
CA VAL A 363 7.70 17.71 -17.41
C VAL A 363 7.87 19.22 -17.21
N VAL A 364 9.11 19.69 -17.05
CA VAL A 364 9.40 21.11 -16.79
C VAL A 364 10.43 21.59 -17.81
N SER A 365 10.12 22.73 -18.45
CA SER A 365 10.93 23.41 -19.48
C SER A 365 12.05 24.27 -18.88
#